data_AF-A0A9P6WPU3-F1
#
_entry.id   AF-A0A9P6WPU3-F1
#
_cell.length_a   1.000
_cell.length_b   1.000
_cell.length_c   1.000
_cell.angle_alpha   90.00
_cell.angle_beta   90.00
_cell.angle_gamma   90.00
#
_symmetry.space_group_name_H-M   'P 1'
#
loop_
_entity.id
_entity.type
_entity.pdbx_description
1 polymer ?
#
loop_
_entity_poly.entity_id
_entity_poly.type
_entity_poly.pdbx_seq_one_letter_code
_entity_poly.pdbx_strand_id
1 'polypeptide(L)'
;MNLQNNTVSVFWPNDIILTNNDQQYVVLGYRINEFKIVIIDVMNKNENKLLNYGSMKGILKNLEIIYTINCKHKNIKQINYDYRKQQPLILFNEIIILFKPPKSWKLEYYSLDPITINIFWNSNDEARSIIFQKPTTNKYNNKMNFHWISNTYSSINDKNNMIEELRIINLTNYIRSKINPEINTSKFGIPNDIRSLFDMIFTILFFFYFIFIQKPCYILTNFFTYPFIRLKYKYPCKQDRLKFSLSTISYSFHQINFRLRQFYNLPLQFRKLKISKLESEASILKGTRFSPSEYIKFYNTVWMIINDLLLGIIFSNTLKANHDSIVHTIQTFIPQYETLLSDTISWLMNSPAGFKLNNELAEFMGQLIFWVLDLWKNITLKWAQNNVDNILIIIETVTSYCGLALFISISMDLINIFFLNIYGFYIACTRLYSWQLSIVMSLFQLFYGKKYNILRNRVDFNDYEFDQLMLGIILFTILIYLMPTVFIFYLTFAILRLFILFISLFHKYLLILLNHIPIVVLLLKLKNQERLPAGVFLDFQNGIFVLKSRPLTMKQIYISHMNSMLNFNLFNLNHPNIEDRVHNKSSNNLNNQDIIGYEIADVVENWNRISFFHVTKTILFGETIQDYDYNSMF
;
A
#
# COMPACT_ATOMS: atom_id res chain seq x y z
N MET A 1 -49.36 23.54 27.86
CA MET A 1 -48.69 23.36 26.55
C MET A 1 -47.37 22.65 26.77
N ASN A 2 -47.36 21.31 26.81
CA ASN A 2 -46.16 20.48 26.93
C ASN A 2 -46.26 19.37 25.86
N LEU A 3 -45.84 19.68 24.64
CA LEU A 3 -45.68 18.70 23.55
C LEU A 3 -44.25 18.14 23.61
N GLN A 4 -43.95 17.33 24.62
CA GLN A 4 -42.91 16.29 24.48
C GLN A 4 -43.58 15.09 23.80
N ASN A 5 -43.82 15.22 22.49
CA ASN A 5 -44.23 14.07 21.69
C ASN A 5 -43.04 13.10 21.61
N ASN A 6 -43.15 11.99 22.33
CA ASN A 6 -42.25 10.84 22.22
C ASN A 6 -42.39 10.23 20.81
N THR A 7 -41.65 10.76 19.84
CA THR A 7 -41.64 10.27 18.47
C THR A 7 -40.94 8.92 18.38
N VAL A 8 -41.63 7.87 17.92
CA VAL A 8 -41.06 6.53 17.74
C VAL A 8 -40.49 6.41 16.32
N SER A 9 -39.21 6.10 16.16
CA SER A 9 -38.62 5.82 14.84
C SER A 9 -38.76 4.34 14.49
N VAL A 10 -39.46 4.06 13.38
CA VAL A 10 -39.70 2.71 12.87
C VAL A 10 -38.90 2.52 11.59
N PHE A 11 -37.89 1.65 11.63
CA PHE A 11 -37.12 1.28 10.45
C PHE A 11 -37.86 0.20 9.67
N TRP A 12 -38.35 0.54 8.48
CA TRP A 12 -39.11 -0.37 7.61
C TRP A 12 -38.28 -0.76 6.37
N PRO A 13 -38.14 -2.07 6.07
CA PRO A 13 -37.39 -2.52 4.91
C PRO A 13 -38.18 -2.33 3.61
N ASN A 14 -37.53 -1.74 2.59
CA ASN A 14 -38.17 -1.35 1.32
C ASN A 14 -38.57 -2.52 0.42
N ASP A 15 -38.11 -3.74 0.71
CA ASP A 15 -38.34 -4.91 -0.12
C ASP A 15 -39.62 -5.67 0.24
N ILE A 16 -40.30 -5.29 1.33
CA ILE A 16 -41.56 -5.89 1.73
C ILE A 16 -42.69 -5.25 0.92
N ILE A 17 -43.23 -6.03 -0.02
CA ILE A 17 -44.38 -5.67 -0.85
C ILE A 17 -45.52 -6.64 -0.53
N LEU A 18 -46.64 -6.11 -0.05
CA LEU A 18 -47.85 -6.90 0.22
C LEU A 18 -48.75 -6.88 -1.02
N THR A 19 -49.07 -8.07 -1.55
CA THR A 19 -49.80 -8.23 -2.82
C THR A 19 -51.31 -8.36 -2.65
N ASN A 20 -51.80 -8.81 -1.49
CA ASN A 20 -53.23 -9.06 -1.25
C ASN A 20 -53.77 -8.29 -0.04
N ASN A 21 -54.95 -7.67 -0.19
CA ASN A 21 -55.66 -6.97 0.89
C ASN A 21 -56.31 -7.93 1.90
N ASP A 22 -56.75 -9.11 1.47
CA ASP A 22 -57.60 -9.97 2.31
C ASP A 22 -56.81 -10.91 3.23
N GLN A 23 -55.48 -10.97 3.07
CA GLN A 23 -54.63 -11.82 3.91
C GLN A 23 -54.27 -11.12 5.22
N GLN A 24 -54.31 -11.90 6.31
CA GLN A 24 -53.93 -11.43 7.65
C GLN A 24 -52.42 -11.54 7.81
N TYR A 25 -51.72 -10.42 7.95
CA TYR A 25 -50.27 -10.42 8.11
C TYR A 25 -49.82 -10.05 9.53
N VAL A 26 -48.71 -10.63 9.94
CA VAL A 26 -48.03 -10.37 11.21
C VAL A 26 -46.66 -9.77 10.92
N VAL A 27 -46.36 -8.62 11.52
CA VAL A 27 -45.09 -7.90 11.35
C VAL A 27 -44.13 -8.31 12.46
N LEU A 28 -43.02 -8.93 12.05
CA LEU A 28 -41.93 -9.32 12.94
C LEU A 28 -40.85 -8.25 12.95
N GLY A 29 -40.36 -7.93 14.14
CA GLY A 29 -39.20 -7.07 14.26
C GLY A 29 -38.58 -7.10 15.64
N TYR A 30 -37.67 -6.16 15.85
CA TYR A 30 -36.84 -6.05 17.03
C TYR A 30 -37.06 -4.70 17.69
N ARG A 31 -37.43 -4.70 18.97
CA ARG A 31 -37.54 -3.48 19.78
C ARG A 31 -36.20 -3.22 20.45
N ILE A 32 -35.56 -2.11 20.09
CA ILE A 32 -34.25 -1.74 20.65
C ILE A 32 -34.49 -1.00 21.96
N ASN A 33 -35.27 0.09 21.90
CA ASN A 33 -35.70 0.91 23.04
C ASN A 33 -37.19 1.28 22.87
N GLU A 34 -37.80 1.94 23.85
CA GLU A 34 -39.21 2.38 23.77
C GLU A 34 -39.52 3.25 22.54
N PHE A 35 -38.52 3.97 22.03
CA PHE A 35 -38.63 4.91 20.92
C PHE A 35 -38.10 4.37 19.57
N LYS A 36 -37.50 3.17 19.53
CA LYS A 36 -36.81 2.68 18.32
C LYS A 36 -37.10 1.22 18.02
N ILE A 37 -37.60 0.99 16.81
CA ILE A 37 -38.09 -0.30 16.36
C ILE A 37 -37.51 -0.60 14.97
N VAL A 38 -36.95 -1.80 14.77
CA VAL A 38 -36.47 -2.27 13.46
C VAL A 38 -37.31 -3.44 12.98
N ILE A 39 -37.97 -3.28 11.84
CA ILE A 39 -38.82 -4.32 11.26
C ILE A 39 -37.96 -5.23 10.38
N ILE A 40 -38.16 -6.54 10.54
CA ILE A 40 -37.35 -7.56 9.90
C ILE A 40 -38.16 -8.22 8.79
N ASP A 41 -39.35 -8.73 9.06
CA ASP A 41 -40.14 -9.46 8.05
C ASP A 41 -41.65 -9.37 8.29
N VAL A 42 -42.43 -9.70 7.27
CA VAL A 42 -43.90 -9.79 7.34
C VAL A 42 -44.35 -11.18 6.91
N MET A 43 -45.10 -11.86 7.77
CA MET A 43 -45.55 -13.23 7.55
C MET A 43 -47.06 -13.33 7.43
N ASN A 44 -47.55 -14.28 6.64
CA ASN A 44 -48.97 -14.59 6.59
C ASN A 44 -49.37 -15.41 7.82
N LYS A 45 -50.49 -15.04 8.46
CA LYS A 45 -50.96 -15.68 9.69
C LYS A 45 -51.29 -17.17 9.51
N ASN A 46 -51.63 -17.61 8.28
CA ASN A 46 -51.92 -19.02 8.00
C ASN A 46 -50.65 -19.89 7.89
N GLU A 47 -49.48 -19.27 7.63
CA GLU A 47 -48.17 -19.94 7.66
C GLU A 47 -47.58 -20.00 9.08
N ASN A 48 -48.37 -19.64 10.11
CA ASN A 48 -48.01 -19.74 11.53
C ASN A 48 -47.87 -21.20 11.98
N LYS A 49 -46.81 -21.88 11.56
CA LYS A 49 -46.23 -23.01 12.31
C LYS A 49 -45.24 -22.56 13.39
N LEU A 50 -45.12 -21.26 13.66
CA LEU A 50 -44.00 -20.65 14.40
C LEU A 50 -44.43 -19.90 15.68
N LEU A 51 -45.29 -20.49 16.53
CA LEU A 51 -45.55 -19.97 17.88
C LEU A 51 -44.52 -20.45 18.93
N ASN A 52 -43.57 -21.31 18.56
CA ASN A 52 -42.51 -21.80 19.46
C ASN A 52 -41.18 -21.05 19.26
N TYR A 53 -41.19 -19.71 19.29
CA TYR A 53 -39.95 -18.92 19.29
C TYR A 53 -39.16 -19.03 20.62
N GLY A 54 -39.72 -19.64 21.67
CA GLY A 54 -39.06 -19.85 22.96
C GLY A 54 -37.86 -20.82 22.95
N SER A 55 -37.68 -21.62 21.90
CA SER A 55 -36.60 -22.63 21.79
C SER A 55 -35.38 -22.17 20.98
N MET A 56 -35.42 -20.99 20.36
CA MET A 56 -34.32 -20.46 19.53
C MET A 56 -33.22 -19.81 20.38
N LYS A 57 -31.95 -20.13 20.09
CA LYS A 57 -30.77 -19.56 20.79
C LYS A 57 -30.30 -18.25 20.13
N GLY A 58 -29.89 -17.28 20.95
CA GLY A 58 -29.23 -16.04 20.50
C GLY A 58 -30.18 -14.88 20.14
N ILE A 59 -29.85 -14.10 19.11
CA ILE A 59 -30.57 -12.88 18.68
C ILE A 59 -32.05 -13.17 18.32
N LEU A 60 -32.37 -14.40 17.93
CA LEU A 60 -33.74 -14.83 17.60
C LEU A 60 -34.70 -14.86 18.80
N LYS A 61 -34.19 -14.85 20.05
CA LYS A 61 -35.01 -14.86 21.27
C LYS A 61 -35.74 -13.53 21.52
N ASN A 62 -35.20 -12.44 20.96
CA ASN A 62 -35.69 -11.08 21.17
C ASN A 62 -36.58 -10.59 20.01
N LEU A 63 -37.01 -11.51 19.13
CA LEU A 63 -37.96 -11.20 18.06
C LEU A 63 -39.37 -11.09 18.64
N GLU A 64 -40.01 -9.95 18.43
CA GLU A 64 -41.36 -9.69 18.89
C GLU A 64 -42.29 -9.42 17.71
N ILE A 65 -43.57 -9.78 17.89
CA ILE A 65 -44.63 -9.34 17.01
C ILE A 65 -45.00 -7.92 17.40
N ILE A 66 -44.60 -6.95 16.57
CA ILE A 66 -44.78 -5.53 16.90
C ILE A 66 -46.14 -5.01 16.39
N TYR A 67 -46.52 -5.42 15.17
CA TYR A 67 -47.72 -4.93 14.51
C TYR A 67 -48.50 -6.05 13.82
N THR A 68 -49.80 -5.87 13.67
CA THR A 68 -50.67 -6.73 12.86
C THR A 68 -51.32 -5.93 11.73
N ILE A 69 -51.45 -6.54 10.55
CA ILE A 69 -52.10 -5.94 9.38
C ILE A 69 -53.35 -6.77 9.09
N ASN A 70 -54.50 -6.10 8.94
CA ASN A 70 -55.82 -6.69 8.69
C ASN A 70 -56.28 -7.74 9.73
N CYS A 71 -55.77 -7.63 10.96
CA CYS A 71 -55.94 -8.64 11.99
C CYS A 71 -55.97 -8.04 13.40
N LYS A 72 -56.97 -8.38 14.22
CA LYS A 72 -57.05 -7.95 15.63
C LYS A 72 -56.43 -9.01 16.54
N HIS A 73 -55.31 -8.68 17.18
CA HIS A 73 -54.66 -9.52 18.19
C HIS A 73 -54.67 -8.79 19.53
N LYS A 74 -54.97 -9.48 20.64
CA LYS A 74 -54.94 -8.86 21.97
C LYS A 74 -53.53 -8.33 22.27
N ASN A 75 -53.45 -7.07 22.70
CA ASN A 75 -52.25 -6.31 23.10
C ASN A 75 -51.24 -5.89 22.00
N ILE A 76 -51.55 -6.05 20.70
CA ILE A 76 -50.65 -5.65 19.59
C ILE A 76 -51.32 -4.54 18.75
N LYS A 77 -50.55 -3.52 18.33
CA LYS A 77 -51.05 -2.38 17.54
C LYS A 77 -51.32 -2.78 16.08
N GLN A 78 -52.42 -2.29 15.51
CA GLN A 78 -52.77 -2.49 14.10
C GLN A 78 -52.20 -1.36 13.22
N ILE A 79 -51.58 -1.71 12.10
CA ILE A 79 -51.12 -0.75 11.07
C ILE A 79 -51.99 -0.91 9.81
N ASN A 80 -52.39 0.23 9.22
CA ASN A 80 -53.00 0.24 7.89
C ASN A 80 -51.89 0.32 6.83
N TYR A 81 -51.95 -0.50 5.79
CA TYR A 81 -50.98 -0.48 4.69
C TYR A 81 -51.62 0.17 3.45
N ASP A 82 -50.97 1.17 2.87
CA ASP A 82 -51.38 1.76 1.60
C ASP A 82 -50.85 0.89 0.46
N TYR A 83 -51.73 0.05 -0.09
CA TYR A 83 -51.42 -0.85 -1.20
C TYR A 83 -51.11 -0.12 -2.51
N ARG A 84 -51.54 1.14 -2.69
CA ARG A 84 -51.22 1.92 -3.89
C ARG A 84 -49.79 2.46 -3.85
N LYS A 85 -49.31 2.82 -2.67
CA LYS A 85 -47.94 3.33 -2.45
C LYS A 85 -46.97 2.24 -2.00
N GLN A 86 -47.45 1.03 -1.74
CA GLN A 86 -46.68 -0.10 -1.16
C GLN A 86 -45.95 0.29 0.14
N GLN A 87 -46.65 1.04 1.01
CA GLN A 87 -46.06 1.64 2.21
C GLN A 87 -47.04 1.57 3.39
N PRO A 88 -46.53 1.40 4.64
CA PRO A 88 -47.39 1.48 5.83
C PRO A 88 -47.83 2.93 6.09
N LEU A 89 -49.11 3.12 6.42
CA LEU A 89 -49.66 4.37 6.95
C LEU A 89 -49.52 4.36 8.48
N ILE A 90 -48.80 5.35 9.00
CA ILE A 90 -48.45 5.44 10.43
C ILE A 90 -49.21 6.60 11.11
N LEU A 91 -49.45 6.47 12.42
CA LEU A 91 -50.08 7.48 13.29
C LEU A 91 -49.16 8.68 13.57
N PHE A 92 -49.74 9.82 13.98
CA PHE A 92 -49.08 11.12 14.18
C PHE A 92 -47.79 11.15 15.04
N ASN A 93 -47.47 10.10 15.81
CA ASN A 93 -46.31 10.04 16.70
C ASN A 93 -45.20 9.05 16.25
N GLU A 94 -45.28 8.39 15.09
CA GLU A 94 -44.19 7.52 14.61
C GLU A 94 -43.60 7.99 13.27
N ILE A 95 -42.28 7.91 13.13
CA ILE A 95 -41.51 8.33 11.95
C ILE A 95 -41.02 7.08 11.22
N ILE A 96 -41.41 6.93 9.96
CA ILE A 96 -40.93 5.84 9.11
C ILE A 96 -39.55 6.19 8.56
N ILE A 97 -38.60 5.29 8.77
CA ILE A 97 -37.30 5.30 8.11
C ILE A 97 -37.22 4.06 7.21
N LEU A 98 -37.31 4.30 5.91
CA LEU A 98 -37.18 3.28 4.88
C LEU A 98 -35.71 2.89 4.72
N PHE A 99 -35.37 1.60 4.76
CA PHE A 99 -34.01 1.13 4.50
C PHE A 99 -33.99 -0.04 3.52
N LYS A 100 -32.89 -0.15 2.78
CA LYS A 100 -32.65 -1.28 1.88
C LYS A 100 -31.90 -2.37 2.67
N PRO A 101 -32.43 -3.59 2.80
CA PRO A 101 -31.75 -4.63 3.56
C PRO A 101 -30.42 -5.00 2.89
N PRO A 102 -29.29 -4.85 3.60
CA PRO A 102 -27.97 -4.98 3.00
C PRO A 102 -27.67 -6.44 2.66
N LYS A 103 -27.15 -6.70 1.45
CA LYS A 103 -26.78 -8.05 1.03
C LYS A 103 -25.39 -8.40 1.57
N SER A 104 -25.37 -9.14 2.68
CA SER A 104 -24.14 -9.59 3.36
C SER A 104 -23.17 -10.32 2.41
N TRP A 105 -23.67 -11.21 1.55
CA TRP A 105 -22.86 -11.92 0.56
C TRP A 105 -22.25 -11.02 -0.53
N LYS A 106 -22.81 -9.81 -0.75
CA LYS A 106 -22.24 -8.77 -1.63
C LYS A 106 -21.32 -7.81 -0.89
N LEU A 107 -21.11 -7.99 0.42
CA LEU A 107 -20.39 -7.06 1.30
C LEU A 107 -21.03 -5.66 1.36
N GLU A 108 -22.35 -5.60 1.19
CA GLU A 108 -23.12 -4.38 1.46
C GLU A 108 -23.41 -4.35 2.96
N TYR A 109 -23.19 -3.20 3.61
CA TYR A 109 -23.51 -2.98 5.02
C TYR A 109 -23.54 -1.48 5.33
N TYR A 110 -24.24 -1.11 6.40
CA TYR A 110 -24.26 0.24 6.93
C TYR A 110 -23.24 0.37 8.07
N SER A 111 -22.39 1.40 8.02
CA SER A 111 -21.44 1.72 9.10
C SER A 111 -21.35 3.22 9.32
N LEU A 112 -21.09 3.61 10.57
CA LEU A 112 -20.83 5.01 10.95
C LEU A 112 -19.40 5.41 10.62
N ASP A 113 -18.46 4.51 10.91
CA ASP A 113 -17.05 4.71 10.65
C ASP A 113 -16.73 4.31 9.19
N PRO A 114 -15.82 5.02 8.51
CA PRO A 114 -15.38 4.63 7.19
C PRO A 114 -14.56 3.36 7.21
N ILE A 115 -14.76 2.50 6.20
CA ILE A 115 -13.92 1.32 6.02
C ILE A 115 -12.46 1.73 5.79
N THR A 116 -11.54 1.16 6.57
CA THR A 116 -10.11 1.37 6.40
C THR A 116 -9.62 0.53 5.22
N ILE A 117 -9.10 1.20 4.19
CA ILE A 117 -8.52 0.52 3.04
C ILE A 117 -7.07 0.20 3.38
N ASN A 118 -6.84 -1.08 3.68
CA ASN A 118 -5.52 -1.65 3.83
C ASN A 118 -5.42 -2.83 2.88
N ILE A 119 -4.55 -2.75 1.88
CA ILE A 119 -4.32 -3.82 0.89
C ILE A 119 -3.11 -4.69 1.24
N PHE A 120 -2.35 -4.33 2.28
CA PHE A 120 -1.09 -4.99 2.62
C PHE A 120 -1.30 -6.10 3.66
N TRP A 121 -0.65 -7.23 3.41
CA TRP A 121 -0.57 -8.36 4.32
C TRP A 121 0.62 -8.15 5.25
N ASN A 122 0.39 -8.20 6.57
CA ASN A 122 1.49 -8.32 7.52
C ASN A 122 1.35 -9.71 8.15
N SER A 123 2.44 -10.48 8.13
CA SER A 123 2.51 -11.85 8.62
C SER A 123 2.33 -11.95 10.14
N ASN A 124 2.80 -10.94 10.88
CA ASN A 124 2.79 -10.94 12.34
C ASN A 124 1.77 -9.93 12.88
N ASP A 125 0.55 -10.37 13.15
CA ASP A 125 -0.46 -9.54 13.85
C ASP A 125 0.00 -9.19 15.28
N GLU A 126 0.93 -9.96 15.88
CA GLU A 126 1.65 -9.60 17.12
C GLU A 126 2.72 -8.51 16.93
N ALA A 127 3.44 -8.47 15.80
CA ALA A 127 4.38 -7.38 15.53
C ALA A 127 3.64 -6.07 15.21
N ARG A 128 2.44 -6.16 14.62
CA ARG A 128 1.55 -5.00 14.44
C ARG A 128 1.15 -4.37 15.77
N SER A 129 0.85 -5.16 16.82
CA SER A 129 0.48 -4.60 18.13
C SER A 129 1.68 -3.99 18.87
N ILE A 130 2.90 -4.42 18.56
CA ILE A 130 4.16 -3.88 19.13
C ILE A 130 4.57 -2.56 18.45
N ILE A 131 4.47 -2.46 17.12
CA ILE A 131 4.87 -1.25 16.36
C ILE A 131 3.76 -0.18 16.40
N PHE A 132 2.52 -0.61 16.20
CA PHE A 132 1.35 0.24 16.33
C PHE A 132 0.77 -0.01 17.72
N GLN A 133 1.44 0.48 18.77
CA GLN A 133 0.70 0.85 19.97
C GLN A 133 -0.44 1.74 19.48
N LYS A 134 -1.68 1.25 19.59
CA LYS A 134 -2.90 1.93 19.12
C LYS A 134 -2.72 3.43 19.35
N PRO A 135 -2.53 4.27 18.31
CA PRO A 135 -2.57 5.69 18.52
C PRO A 135 -3.95 5.92 19.09
N THR A 136 -3.93 6.39 20.34
CA THR A 136 -5.06 6.44 21.25
C THR A 136 -6.33 6.75 20.47
N THR A 137 -7.32 5.88 20.67
CA THR A 137 -8.71 6.02 20.23
C THR A 137 -9.33 7.38 20.57
N ASN A 138 -8.62 8.24 21.30
CA ASN A 138 -9.02 9.59 21.68
C ASN A 138 -8.91 10.62 20.55
N LYS A 139 -7.89 10.58 19.66
CA LYS A 139 -7.70 11.69 18.68
C LYS A 139 -8.68 11.63 17.49
N TYR A 140 -9.04 10.43 17.04
CA TYR A 140 -10.07 10.22 16.00
C TYR A 140 -11.49 10.32 16.56
N ASN A 141 -11.75 9.88 17.80
CA ASN A 141 -13.03 10.14 18.47
C ASN A 141 -13.27 11.65 18.65
N ASN A 142 -12.21 12.41 18.98
CA ASN A 142 -12.33 13.86 19.12
C ASN A 142 -12.57 14.58 17.78
N LYS A 143 -11.99 14.11 16.66
CA LYS A 143 -12.24 14.69 15.33
C LYS A 143 -13.59 14.29 14.71
N MET A 144 -14.15 13.12 15.08
CA MET A 144 -15.52 12.74 14.69
C MET A 144 -16.58 13.62 15.35
N ASN A 145 -16.32 14.15 16.54
CA ASN A 145 -17.24 15.07 17.23
C ASN A 145 -17.39 16.43 16.52
N PHE A 146 -16.48 16.81 15.61
CA PHE A 146 -16.51 18.14 14.95
C PHE A 146 -17.22 18.16 13.59
N HIS A 147 -17.52 17.00 12.98
CA HIS A 147 -18.11 16.93 11.63
C HIS A 147 -19.64 16.74 11.62
N TRP A 148 -20.27 16.68 12.79
CA TRP A 148 -21.72 16.65 12.94
C TRP A 148 -22.18 18.00 13.49
N ILE A 149 -22.88 18.78 12.67
CA ILE A 149 -23.60 19.96 13.15
C ILE A 149 -24.82 19.46 13.90
N SER A 150 -24.68 19.34 15.22
CA SER A 150 -25.65 19.82 16.20
C SER A 150 -25.09 19.58 17.60
N ASN A 151 -24.97 20.67 18.35
CA ASN A 151 -24.60 20.75 19.76
C ASN A 151 -25.63 20.09 20.71
N THR A 152 -26.23 18.95 20.35
CA THR A 152 -27.34 18.36 21.11
C THR A 152 -27.33 16.84 21.08
N TYR A 153 -26.21 16.20 21.42
CA TYR A 153 -26.24 14.81 21.88
C TYR A 153 -25.48 14.66 23.18
N SER A 154 -26.25 14.71 24.26
CA SER A 154 -25.91 14.19 25.56
C SER A 154 -25.80 12.65 25.48
N SER A 155 -24.63 12.13 25.87
CA SER A 155 -24.36 10.75 26.29
C SER A 155 -23.86 9.73 25.24
N ILE A 156 -22.83 8.99 25.65
CA ILE A 156 -22.26 7.79 25.00
C ILE A 156 -23.32 6.73 24.67
N ASN A 157 -24.46 6.74 25.37
CA ASN A 157 -25.58 5.84 25.13
C ASN A 157 -26.20 6.00 23.75
N ASP A 158 -26.30 7.22 23.20
CA ASP A 158 -26.95 7.43 21.90
C ASP A 158 -26.13 6.88 20.73
N LYS A 159 -24.79 6.97 20.82
CA LYS A 159 -23.89 6.35 19.84
C LYS A 159 -23.95 4.84 19.91
N ASN A 160 -24.04 4.27 21.12
CA ASN A 160 -24.20 2.83 21.31
C ASN A 160 -25.55 2.34 20.78
N ASN A 161 -26.63 3.07 21.04
CA ASN A 161 -27.97 2.78 20.50
C ASN A 161 -27.95 2.77 18.95
N MET A 162 -27.29 3.75 18.33
CA MET A 162 -27.19 3.81 16.86
C MET A 162 -26.32 2.69 16.27
N ILE A 163 -25.27 2.25 16.97
CA ILE A 163 -24.47 1.08 16.56
C ILE A 163 -25.33 -0.18 16.61
N GLU A 164 -26.14 -0.33 17.65
CA GLU A 164 -27.08 -1.45 17.81
C GLU A 164 -28.19 -1.45 16.74
N GLU A 165 -28.72 -0.27 16.39
CA GLU A 165 -29.66 -0.08 15.28
C GLU A 165 -29.09 -0.58 13.95
N LEU A 166 -27.90 -0.09 13.59
CA LEU A 166 -27.23 -0.50 12.35
C LEU A 166 -26.84 -1.98 12.39
N ARG A 167 -26.51 -2.54 13.57
CA ARG A 167 -26.25 -3.97 13.73
C ARG A 167 -27.46 -4.81 13.35
N ILE A 168 -28.63 -4.47 13.87
CA ILE A 168 -29.87 -5.21 13.58
C ILE A 168 -30.26 -5.03 12.10
N ILE A 169 -30.14 -3.81 11.56
CA ILE A 169 -30.37 -3.54 10.13
C ILE A 169 -29.44 -4.41 9.26
N ASN A 170 -28.16 -4.53 9.62
CA ASN A 170 -27.20 -5.36 8.90
C ASN A 170 -27.50 -6.88 9.04
N LEU A 171 -28.15 -7.30 10.13
CA LEU A 171 -28.55 -8.69 10.38
C LEU A 171 -29.87 -9.10 9.73
N THR A 172 -30.67 -8.16 9.22
CA THR A 172 -32.01 -8.42 8.65
C THR A 172 -32.06 -9.64 7.72
N ASN A 173 -31.19 -9.70 6.72
CA ASN A 173 -31.12 -10.81 5.77
C ASN A 173 -30.67 -12.14 6.39
N TYR A 174 -29.77 -12.09 7.38
CA TYR A 174 -29.35 -13.28 8.14
C TYR A 174 -30.53 -13.83 8.96
N ILE A 175 -31.24 -12.95 9.67
CA ILE A 175 -32.39 -13.33 10.49
C ILE A 175 -33.50 -13.92 9.62
N ARG A 176 -33.83 -13.27 8.49
CA ARG A 176 -34.79 -13.82 7.51
C ARG A 176 -34.41 -15.21 7.02
N SER A 177 -33.13 -15.44 6.70
CA SER A 177 -32.65 -16.77 6.25
C SER A 177 -32.81 -17.87 7.31
N LYS A 178 -32.77 -17.52 8.60
CA LYS A 178 -32.99 -18.45 9.72
C LYS A 178 -34.46 -18.71 10.00
N ILE A 179 -35.30 -17.69 9.77
CA ILE A 179 -36.74 -17.75 9.99
C ILE A 179 -37.42 -18.52 8.85
N ASN A 180 -37.09 -18.21 7.59
CA ASN A 180 -37.61 -18.91 6.43
C ASN A 180 -36.44 -19.38 5.52
N PRO A 181 -36.00 -20.65 5.65
CA PRO A 181 -34.87 -21.17 4.88
C PRO A 181 -35.14 -21.24 3.37
N GLU A 182 -36.41 -21.20 2.94
CA GLU A 182 -36.79 -21.20 1.53
C GLU A 182 -36.51 -19.85 0.84
N ILE A 183 -36.55 -18.74 1.58
CA ILE A 183 -36.47 -17.38 1.02
C ILE A 183 -35.03 -16.99 0.58
N ASN A 184 -34.00 -17.66 1.11
CA ASN A 184 -32.60 -17.26 0.86
C ASN A 184 -31.63 -18.43 0.61
N THR A 185 -32.12 -19.59 0.15
CA THR A 185 -31.23 -20.35 -0.74
C THR A 185 -31.14 -19.53 -2.02
N SER A 186 -29.97 -18.95 -2.29
CA SER A 186 -29.62 -18.57 -3.65
C SER A 186 -30.11 -19.69 -4.57
N LYS A 187 -30.84 -19.36 -5.64
CA LYS A 187 -31.41 -20.27 -6.66
C LYS A 187 -30.42 -21.32 -7.26
N PHE A 188 -29.17 -21.33 -6.80
CA PHE A 188 -28.21 -22.42 -6.90
C PHE A 188 -28.05 -23.13 -5.54
N GLY A 189 -29.07 -23.90 -5.13
CA GLY A 189 -28.88 -24.92 -4.11
C GLY A 189 -28.13 -26.07 -4.73
N ILE A 190 -26.80 -26.02 -4.69
CA ILE A 190 -25.96 -27.16 -5.09
C ILE A 190 -26.33 -28.31 -4.12
N PRO A 191 -26.81 -29.47 -4.59
CA PRO A 191 -27.09 -30.63 -3.75
C PRO A 191 -25.93 -30.93 -2.81
N ASN A 192 -26.21 -31.39 -1.59
CA ASN A 192 -25.16 -31.67 -0.59
C ASN A 192 -24.09 -32.63 -1.12
N ASP A 193 -24.46 -33.56 -2.01
CA ASP A 193 -23.53 -34.48 -2.68
C ASP A 193 -22.61 -33.78 -3.69
N ILE A 194 -23.11 -32.78 -4.40
CA ILE A 194 -22.29 -31.99 -5.32
C ILE A 194 -21.38 -31.06 -4.51
N ARG A 195 -21.84 -30.53 -3.37
CA ARG A 195 -21.02 -29.72 -2.47
C ARG A 195 -19.86 -30.52 -1.87
N SER A 196 -20.10 -31.75 -1.43
CA SER A 196 -19.05 -32.62 -0.89
C SER A 196 -18.03 -33.03 -1.97
N LEU A 197 -18.48 -33.26 -3.21
CA LEU A 197 -17.60 -33.46 -4.37
C LEU A 197 -16.73 -32.22 -4.65
N PHE A 198 -17.32 -31.01 -4.65
CA PHE A 198 -16.55 -29.77 -4.81
C PHE A 198 -15.53 -29.58 -3.68
N ASP A 199 -15.91 -29.87 -2.43
CA ASP A 199 -15.01 -29.78 -1.29
C ASP A 199 -13.85 -30.80 -1.41
N MET A 200 -14.11 -32.03 -1.88
CA MET A 200 -13.07 -33.03 -2.16
C MET A 200 -12.14 -32.59 -3.30
N ILE A 201 -12.67 -32.10 -4.42
CA ILE A 201 -11.85 -31.59 -5.53
C ILE A 201 -11.00 -30.41 -5.04
N PHE A 202 -11.57 -29.54 -4.22
CA PHE A 202 -10.85 -28.39 -3.68
C PHE A 202 -9.73 -28.79 -2.72
N THR A 203 -9.93 -29.81 -1.87
CA THR A 203 -8.87 -30.30 -0.98
C THR A 203 -7.75 -30.98 -1.76
N ILE A 204 -8.08 -31.73 -2.81
CA ILE A 204 -7.09 -32.33 -3.72
C ILE A 204 -6.28 -31.24 -4.44
N LEU A 205 -6.94 -30.23 -5.01
CA LEU A 205 -6.27 -29.10 -5.66
C LEU A 205 -5.38 -28.32 -4.67
N PHE A 206 -5.85 -28.12 -3.44
CA PHE A 206 -5.08 -27.47 -2.39
C PHE A 206 -3.83 -28.28 -2.00
N PHE A 207 -3.96 -29.61 -1.93
CA PHE A 207 -2.83 -30.49 -1.67
C PHE A 207 -1.79 -30.44 -2.80
N PHE A 208 -2.23 -30.47 -4.06
CA PHE A 208 -1.34 -30.30 -5.20
C PHE A 208 -0.67 -28.92 -5.21
N TYR A 209 -1.41 -27.85 -4.93
CA TYR A 209 -0.86 -26.50 -4.78
C TYR A 209 0.21 -26.44 -3.69
N PHE A 210 -0.05 -27.08 -2.55
CA PHE A 210 0.89 -27.11 -1.43
C PHE A 210 2.23 -27.76 -1.81
N ILE A 211 2.18 -28.90 -2.52
CA ILE A 211 3.37 -29.64 -2.92
C ILE A 211 4.11 -28.97 -4.07
N PHE A 212 3.41 -28.64 -5.15
CA PHE A 212 4.02 -28.20 -6.42
C PHE A 212 4.31 -26.70 -6.48
N ILE A 213 3.62 -25.87 -5.69
CA ILE A 213 3.77 -24.41 -5.76
C ILE A 213 4.29 -23.86 -4.43
N GLN A 214 3.60 -24.13 -3.32
CA GLN A 214 3.92 -23.47 -2.04
C GLN A 214 5.30 -23.87 -1.50
N LYS A 215 5.62 -25.17 -1.44
CA LYS A 215 6.94 -25.66 -0.97
C LYS A 215 8.12 -25.13 -1.81
N PRO A 216 8.14 -25.24 -3.15
CA PRO A 216 9.26 -24.73 -3.94
C PRO A 216 9.37 -23.21 -3.85
N CYS A 217 8.25 -22.47 -3.83
CA CYS A 217 8.28 -21.01 -3.63
C CYS A 217 8.91 -20.62 -2.29
N TYR A 218 8.63 -21.36 -1.21
CA TYR A 218 9.24 -21.13 0.10
C TYR A 218 10.76 -21.35 0.07
N ILE A 219 11.22 -22.45 -0.52
CA ILE A 219 12.66 -22.77 -0.64
C ILE A 219 13.38 -21.68 -1.46
N LEU A 220 12.82 -21.29 -2.62
CA LEU A 220 13.37 -20.24 -3.47
C LEU A 220 13.40 -18.88 -2.76
N THR A 221 12.33 -18.52 -2.06
CA THR A 221 12.27 -17.27 -1.27
C THR A 221 13.39 -17.22 -0.23
N ASN A 222 13.64 -18.32 0.48
CA ASN A 222 14.72 -18.41 1.46
C ASN A 222 16.09 -18.33 0.81
N PHE A 223 16.26 -18.91 -0.38
CA PHE A 223 17.50 -18.78 -1.16
C PHE A 223 17.78 -17.33 -1.56
N PHE A 224 16.80 -16.62 -2.12
CA PHE A 224 16.98 -15.21 -2.54
C PHE A 224 17.22 -14.23 -1.39
N THR A 225 16.69 -14.55 -0.21
CA THR A 225 16.78 -13.70 0.99
C THR A 225 17.94 -14.06 1.91
N TYR A 226 18.67 -15.14 1.60
CA TYR A 226 19.83 -15.55 2.37
C TYR A 226 20.92 -14.45 2.30
N PRO A 227 21.38 -13.90 3.44
CA PRO A 227 22.40 -12.85 3.43
C PRO A 227 23.78 -13.47 3.19
N PHE A 228 24.38 -13.19 2.03
CA PHE A 228 25.74 -13.62 1.70
C PHE A 228 26.78 -12.87 2.52
N ILE A 229 26.55 -11.58 2.78
CA ILE A 229 27.45 -10.71 3.52
C ILE A 229 26.65 -9.96 4.59
N ARG A 230 27.11 -10.01 5.84
CA ARG A 230 26.59 -9.22 6.97
C ARG A 230 27.65 -8.21 7.40
N LEU A 231 27.48 -6.95 7.03
CA LEU A 231 28.35 -5.86 7.47
C LEU A 231 27.66 -5.08 8.59
N LYS A 232 28.36 -4.93 9.71
CA LYS A 232 27.94 -4.03 10.80
C LYS A 232 28.60 -2.68 10.58
N TYR A 233 27.83 -1.66 10.23
CA TYR A 233 28.34 -0.29 10.14
C TYR A 233 27.83 0.52 11.34
N LYS A 234 28.73 1.23 12.02
CA LYS A 234 28.38 2.22 13.06
C LYS A 234 28.30 3.59 12.39
N TYR A 235 27.10 4.05 12.04
CA TYR A 235 26.86 5.47 11.77
C TYR A 235 26.58 6.20 13.10
N PRO A 236 26.91 7.50 13.23
CA PRO A 236 26.75 8.27 14.47
C PRO A 236 25.31 8.41 14.99
N CYS A 237 24.28 7.98 14.25
CA CYS A 237 22.88 8.10 14.72
C CYS A 237 22.03 6.81 14.67
N LYS A 238 22.35 5.77 13.90
CA LYS A 238 21.57 4.50 13.85
C LYS A 238 22.48 3.30 13.53
N GLN A 239 22.26 2.16 14.19
CA GLN A 239 22.96 0.90 13.88
C GLN A 239 22.29 0.23 12.67
N ASP A 240 22.78 0.53 11.47
CA ASP A 240 22.34 -0.17 10.27
C ASP A 240 23.19 -1.43 10.03
N ARG A 241 22.52 -2.59 10.03
CA ARG A 241 23.10 -3.84 9.57
C ARG A 241 22.77 -4.01 8.10
N LEU A 242 23.71 -3.67 7.23
CA LEU A 242 23.57 -3.94 5.81
C LEU A 242 23.66 -5.45 5.57
N LYS A 243 22.53 -6.05 5.19
CA LYS A 243 22.43 -7.43 4.72
C LYS A 243 22.42 -7.40 3.19
N PHE A 244 23.46 -7.96 2.57
CA PHE A 244 23.48 -8.15 1.12
C PHE A 244 22.88 -9.52 0.78
N SER A 245 21.69 -9.52 0.19
CA SER A 245 21.02 -10.70 -0.37
C SER A 245 20.81 -10.50 -1.86
N LEU A 246 20.55 -11.57 -2.61
CA LEU A 246 20.28 -11.46 -4.06
C LEU A 246 19.14 -10.47 -4.33
N SER A 247 18.11 -10.50 -3.48
CA SER A 247 16.96 -9.59 -3.57
C SER A 247 17.26 -8.13 -3.23
N THR A 248 18.39 -7.81 -2.59
CA THR A 248 18.78 -6.40 -2.35
C THR A 248 19.67 -5.85 -3.45
N ILE A 249 20.39 -6.72 -4.18
CA ILE A 249 21.34 -6.33 -5.23
C ILE A 249 20.63 -6.04 -6.56
N SER A 250 19.68 -6.88 -6.97
CA SER A 250 19.03 -6.79 -8.28
C SER A 250 17.52 -6.57 -8.15
N TYR A 251 16.98 -5.71 -9.01
CA TYR A 251 15.55 -5.43 -9.05
C TYR A 251 14.76 -6.62 -9.59
N SER A 252 15.30 -7.38 -10.55
CA SER A 252 14.66 -8.58 -11.07
C SER A 252 14.56 -9.68 -10.02
N PHE A 253 15.64 -9.98 -9.29
CA PHE A 253 15.56 -10.94 -8.18
C PHE A 253 14.63 -10.47 -7.06
N HIS A 254 14.58 -9.17 -6.78
CA HIS A 254 13.61 -8.61 -5.86
C HIS A 254 12.17 -8.86 -6.31
N GLN A 255 11.84 -8.58 -7.58
CA GLN A 255 10.50 -8.77 -8.13
C GLN A 255 10.10 -10.27 -8.18
N ILE A 256 11.03 -11.16 -8.53
CA ILE A 256 10.80 -12.61 -8.46
C ILE A 256 10.48 -13.03 -7.04
N ASN A 257 11.30 -12.60 -6.07
CA ASN A 257 11.09 -12.91 -4.65
C ASN A 257 9.73 -12.38 -4.15
N PHE A 258 9.33 -11.17 -4.57
CA PHE A 258 8.02 -10.61 -4.26
C PHE A 258 6.87 -11.48 -4.80
N ARG A 259 6.94 -11.93 -6.07
CA ARG A 259 5.94 -12.83 -6.66
C ARG A 259 5.91 -14.20 -5.98
N LEU A 260 7.08 -14.79 -5.69
CA LEU A 260 7.18 -16.06 -4.96
C LEU A 260 6.55 -15.97 -3.56
N ARG A 261 6.78 -14.86 -2.83
CA ARG A 261 6.14 -14.59 -1.54
C ARG A 261 4.62 -14.46 -1.65
N GLN A 262 4.10 -13.88 -2.74
CA GLN A 262 2.65 -13.81 -2.98
C GLN A 262 2.06 -15.22 -3.17
N PHE A 263 2.67 -16.07 -4.00
CA PHE A 263 2.21 -17.45 -4.19
C PHE A 263 2.36 -18.29 -2.93
N TYR A 264 3.48 -18.18 -2.21
CA TYR A 264 3.69 -18.88 -0.94
C TYR A 264 2.61 -18.54 0.11
N ASN A 265 2.23 -17.26 0.22
CA ASN A 265 1.26 -16.81 1.22
C ASN A 265 -0.21 -16.95 0.79
N LEU A 266 -0.50 -17.15 -0.51
CA LEU A 266 -1.86 -17.19 -1.04
C LEU A 266 -2.78 -18.22 -0.33
N PRO A 267 -2.35 -19.45 -0.02
CA PRO A 267 -3.16 -20.42 0.72
C PRO A 267 -3.55 -19.94 2.13
N LEU A 268 -2.59 -19.32 2.83
CA LEU A 268 -2.82 -18.77 4.17
C LEU A 268 -3.81 -17.61 4.11
N GLN A 269 -3.68 -16.73 3.11
CA GLN A 269 -4.59 -15.61 2.88
C GLN A 269 -6.02 -16.10 2.56
N PHE A 270 -6.14 -17.15 1.74
CA PHE A 270 -7.44 -17.76 1.43
C PHE A 270 -8.09 -18.40 2.66
N ARG A 271 -7.30 -19.06 3.50
CA ARG A 271 -7.79 -19.61 4.78
C ARG A 271 -8.25 -18.48 5.71
N LYS A 272 -7.49 -17.38 5.83
CA LYS A 272 -7.91 -16.19 6.58
C LYS A 272 -9.25 -15.65 6.05
N LEU A 273 -9.40 -15.52 4.74
CA LEU A 273 -10.68 -15.11 4.12
C LEU A 273 -11.86 -16.04 4.43
N LYS A 274 -11.64 -17.36 4.47
CA LYS A 274 -12.69 -18.33 4.86
C LYS A 274 -13.08 -18.14 6.34
N ILE A 275 -12.09 -17.99 7.22
CA ILE A 275 -12.30 -17.78 8.66
C ILE A 275 -13.01 -16.44 8.89
N SER A 276 -12.57 -15.37 8.24
CA SER A 276 -13.20 -14.06 8.42
C SER A 276 -14.61 -14.00 7.90
N LYS A 277 -15.02 -14.79 6.91
CA LYS A 277 -16.46 -14.89 6.57
C LYS A 277 -17.27 -15.40 7.76
N LEU A 278 -16.81 -16.46 8.44
CA LEU A 278 -17.46 -17.01 9.62
C LEU A 278 -17.39 -16.06 10.82
N GLU A 279 -16.23 -15.44 11.07
CA GLU A 279 -16.07 -14.44 12.12
C GLU A 279 -16.85 -13.17 11.81
N SER A 280 -17.04 -12.81 10.55
CA SER A 280 -17.82 -11.65 10.14
C SER A 280 -19.29 -11.87 10.51
N GLU A 281 -19.84 -13.06 10.28
CA GLU A 281 -21.17 -13.43 10.76
C GLU A 281 -21.22 -13.41 12.29
N ALA A 282 -20.23 -13.99 12.97
CA ALA A 282 -20.17 -14.01 14.44
C ALA A 282 -19.93 -12.62 15.08
N SER A 283 -19.21 -11.72 14.42
CA SER A 283 -18.91 -10.35 14.89
C SER A 283 -20.11 -9.43 14.67
N ILE A 284 -20.84 -9.59 13.55
CA ILE A 284 -22.15 -8.94 13.42
C ILE A 284 -23.07 -9.42 14.56
N LEU A 285 -23.05 -10.71 14.92
CA LEU A 285 -23.82 -11.22 16.07
C LEU A 285 -23.35 -10.66 17.43
N LYS A 286 -22.05 -10.39 17.59
CA LYS A 286 -21.45 -9.89 18.84
C LYS A 286 -21.33 -8.36 18.93
N GLY A 287 -21.73 -7.63 17.89
CA GLY A 287 -21.66 -6.16 17.82
C GLY A 287 -20.24 -5.59 17.67
N THR A 288 -19.25 -6.40 17.30
CA THR A 288 -17.86 -5.95 17.13
C THR A 288 -17.62 -5.45 15.69
N ARG A 289 -16.69 -4.49 15.54
CA ARG A 289 -16.38 -3.82 14.25
C ARG A 289 -16.12 -4.84 13.13
N PHE A 290 -17.02 -4.86 12.16
CA PHE A 290 -16.97 -5.67 10.95
C PHE A 290 -15.81 -5.25 10.04
N SER A 291 -14.99 -6.19 9.53
CA SER A 291 -13.91 -5.86 8.60
C SER A 291 -13.96 -6.67 7.29
N PRO A 292 -14.65 -6.17 6.24
CA PRO A 292 -14.51 -6.63 4.84
C PRO A 292 -13.09 -6.47 4.26
N SER A 293 -12.17 -5.93 5.06
CA SER A 293 -10.80 -5.63 4.67
C SER A 293 -10.06 -6.88 4.19
N GLU A 294 -10.31 -8.06 4.75
CA GLU A 294 -9.67 -9.30 4.30
C GLU A 294 -10.12 -9.74 2.91
N TYR A 295 -11.41 -9.57 2.59
CA TYR A 295 -11.91 -9.79 1.24
C TYR A 295 -11.22 -8.87 0.25
N ILE A 296 -11.18 -7.57 0.57
CA ILE A 296 -10.55 -6.56 -0.28
C ILE A 296 -9.06 -6.90 -0.48
N LYS A 297 -8.33 -7.27 0.58
CA LYS A 297 -6.91 -7.65 0.50
C LYS A 297 -6.68 -8.86 -0.41
N PHE A 298 -7.39 -9.95 -0.18
CA PHE A 298 -7.21 -11.20 -0.92
C PHE A 298 -7.49 -11.00 -2.40
N TYR A 299 -8.66 -10.45 -2.74
CA TYR A 299 -8.98 -10.21 -4.13
C TYR A 299 -8.06 -9.16 -4.76
N ASN A 300 -7.57 -8.16 -4.02
CA ASN A 300 -6.59 -7.22 -4.55
C ASN A 300 -5.30 -7.95 -4.94
N THR A 301 -4.76 -8.82 -4.08
CA THR A 301 -3.58 -9.62 -4.41
C THR A 301 -3.81 -10.47 -5.67
N VAL A 302 -4.94 -11.17 -5.75
CA VAL A 302 -5.26 -12.03 -6.92
C VAL A 302 -5.39 -11.20 -8.20
N TRP A 303 -6.15 -10.11 -8.18
CA TRP A 303 -6.35 -9.25 -9.36
C TRP A 303 -5.07 -8.56 -9.82
N MET A 304 -4.19 -8.18 -8.89
CA MET A 304 -2.89 -7.60 -9.24
C MET A 304 -2.00 -8.62 -9.97
N ILE A 305 -1.96 -9.87 -9.52
CA ILE A 305 -1.21 -10.94 -10.19
C ILE A 305 -1.79 -11.21 -11.59
N ILE A 306 -3.12 -11.36 -11.70
CA ILE A 306 -3.77 -11.66 -12.97
C ILE A 306 -3.54 -10.54 -13.99
N ASN A 307 -3.75 -9.28 -13.58
CA ASN A 307 -3.56 -8.14 -14.48
C ASN A 307 -2.10 -7.97 -14.91
N ASP A 308 -1.14 -8.21 -14.01
CA ASP A 308 0.28 -8.14 -14.36
C ASP A 308 0.69 -9.21 -15.38
N LEU A 309 0.17 -10.44 -15.24
CA LEU A 309 0.39 -11.53 -16.21
C LEU A 309 -0.28 -11.23 -17.56
N LEU A 310 -1.52 -10.73 -17.55
CA LEU A 310 -2.22 -10.36 -18.78
C LEU A 310 -1.50 -9.24 -19.53
N LEU A 311 -1.07 -8.19 -18.81
CA LEU A 311 -0.28 -7.11 -19.38
C LEU A 311 1.08 -7.62 -19.89
N GLY A 312 1.71 -8.56 -19.19
CA GLY A 312 2.96 -9.20 -19.61
C GLY A 312 2.82 -9.98 -20.92
N ILE A 313 1.74 -10.74 -21.10
CA ILE A 313 1.45 -11.47 -22.34
C ILE A 313 1.22 -10.49 -23.50
N ILE A 314 0.37 -9.48 -23.29
CA ILE A 314 0.10 -8.45 -24.30
C ILE A 314 1.40 -7.76 -24.71
N PHE A 315 2.20 -7.33 -23.74
CA PHE A 315 3.45 -6.63 -23.99
C PHE A 315 4.51 -7.51 -24.66
N SER A 316 4.66 -8.77 -24.22
CA SER A 316 5.58 -9.73 -24.86
C SER A 316 5.22 -9.96 -26.33
N ASN A 317 3.93 -10.08 -26.65
CA ASN A 317 3.51 -10.21 -28.04
C ASN A 317 3.82 -8.95 -28.86
N THR A 318 3.71 -7.76 -28.27
CA THR A 318 4.12 -6.52 -28.94
C THR A 318 5.63 -6.39 -29.13
N LEU A 319 6.44 -6.94 -28.21
CA LEU A 319 7.89 -7.00 -28.37
C LEU A 319 8.26 -7.93 -29.54
N LYS A 320 7.70 -9.15 -29.54
CA LYS A 320 7.91 -10.15 -30.61
C LYS A 320 7.54 -9.63 -31.99
N ALA A 321 6.43 -8.91 -32.09
CA ALA A 321 5.98 -8.33 -33.36
C ALA A 321 6.95 -7.28 -33.93
N ASN A 322 7.70 -6.59 -33.06
CA ASN A 322 8.64 -5.53 -33.43
C ASN A 322 10.10 -5.94 -33.20
N HIS A 323 10.38 -7.24 -33.06
CA HIS A 323 11.66 -7.77 -32.62
C HIS A 323 12.84 -7.22 -33.44
N ASP A 324 12.81 -7.43 -34.76
CA ASP A 324 13.89 -7.00 -35.66
C ASP A 324 14.13 -5.49 -35.61
N SER A 325 13.06 -4.70 -35.50
CA SER A 325 13.14 -3.24 -35.39
C SER A 325 13.80 -2.81 -34.08
N ILE A 326 13.48 -3.47 -32.96
CA ILE A 326 14.07 -3.21 -31.65
C ILE A 326 15.55 -3.60 -31.65
N VAL A 327 15.90 -4.77 -32.17
CA VAL A 327 17.29 -5.24 -32.27
C VAL A 327 18.13 -4.25 -33.07
N HIS A 328 17.66 -3.84 -34.26
CA HIS A 328 18.35 -2.85 -35.07
C HIS A 328 18.50 -1.51 -34.32
N THR A 329 17.45 -1.05 -33.65
CA THR A 329 17.50 0.20 -32.87
C THR A 329 18.56 0.12 -31.76
N ILE A 330 18.63 -0.97 -31.00
CA ILE A 330 19.63 -1.16 -29.94
C ILE A 330 21.04 -1.25 -30.55
N GLN A 331 21.21 -1.99 -31.65
CA GLN A 331 22.50 -2.12 -32.34
C GLN A 331 23.02 -0.78 -32.87
N THR A 332 22.14 0.12 -33.32
CA THR A 332 22.52 1.50 -33.71
C THR A 332 22.74 2.43 -32.53
N PHE A 333 22.01 2.23 -31.42
CA PHE A 333 22.12 3.08 -30.24
C PHE A 333 23.46 2.91 -29.50
N ILE A 334 23.95 1.68 -29.35
CA ILE A 334 25.20 1.41 -28.61
C ILE A 334 26.42 2.20 -29.18
N PRO A 335 26.72 2.19 -30.50
CA PRO A 335 27.83 2.97 -31.04
C PRO A 335 27.56 4.49 -31.00
N GLN A 336 26.29 4.92 -31.13
CA GLN A 336 25.93 6.34 -30.97
C GLN A 336 26.16 6.83 -29.53
N TYR A 337 25.87 6.01 -28.53
CA TYR A 337 26.16 6.32 -27.14
C TYR A 337 27.67 6.45 -26.89
N GLU A 338 28.46 5.53 -27.45
CA GLU A 338 29.92 5.55 -27.30
C GLU A 338 30.54 6.80 -27.93
N THR A 339 30.11 7.14 -29.15
CA THR A 339 30.57 8.35 -29.86
C THR A 339 30.17 9.61 -29.12
N LEU A 340 28.90 9.73 -28.69
CA LEU A 340 28.43 10.86 -27.89
C LEU A 340 29.27 11.06 -26.62
N LEU A 341 29.55 9.98 -25.89
CA LEU A 341 30.35 10.06 -24.67
C LEU A 341 31.79 10.50 -24.97
N SER A 342 32.38 9.98 -26.04
CA SER A 342 33.73 10.33 -26.48
C SER A 342 33.83 11.79 -26.91
N ASP A 343 32.82 12.29 -27.62
CA ASP A 343 32.68 13.69 -28.03
C ASP A 343 32.52 14.59 -26.80
N THR A 344 31.73 14.19 -25.80
CA THR A 344 31.60 14.98 -24.57
C THR A 344 32.92 15.10 -23.80
N ILE A 345 33.74 14.05 -23.78
CA ILE A 345 35.04 14.07 -23.09
C ILE A 345 36.06 14.90 -23.87
N SER A 346 36.12 14.75 -25.19
CA SER A 346 37.00 15.59 -26.01
C SER A 346 36.61 17.07 -25.95
N TRP A 347 35.31 17.38 -25.86
CA TRP A 347 34.82 18.74 -25.61
C TRP A 347 35.24 19.27 -24.24
N LEU A 348 35.23 18.42 -23.20
CA LEU A 348 35.72 18.78 -21.86
C LEU A 348 37.23 19.05 -21.82
N MET A 349 38.02 18.37 -22.65
CA MET A 349 39.46 18.61 -22.78
C MET A 349 39.78 19.93 -23.51
N ASN A 350 38.98 20.30 -24.51
CA ASN A 350 39.26 21.40 -25.44
C ASN A 350 38.60 22.75 -25.06
N SER A 351 38.53 23.09 -23.77
CA SER A 351 37.91 24.33 -23.25
C SER A 351 36.37 24.39 -23.46
N PRO A 352 35.58 23.76 -22.58
CA PRO A 352 34.13 23.75 -22.68
C PRO A 352 33.55 25.17 -22.54
N ALA A 353 32.65 25.54 -23.44
CA ALA A 353 31.93 26.84 -23.45
C ALA A 353 32.84 28.09 -23.39
N GLY A 354 34.11 27.98 -23.79
CA GLY A 354 35.08 29.08 -23.77
C GLY A 354 35.68 29.37 -22.40
N PHE A 355 35.42 28.53 -21.38
CA PHE A 355 36.12 28.63 -20.10
C PHE A 355 37.57 28.18 -20.26
N LYS A 356 38.51 29.09 -19.98
CA LYS A 356 39.95 28.76 -20.00
C LYS A 356 40.29 27.87 -18.81
N LEU A 357 40.18 26.57 -19.04
CA LEU A 357 40.55 25.53 -18.08
C LEU A 357 42.07 25.32 -18.07
N ASN A 358 42.54 24.68 -17.00
CA ASN A 358 43.87 24.11 -16.99
C ASN A 358 43.91 22.92 -17.97
N ASN A 359 44.57 23.12 -19.11
CA ASN A 359 44.64 22.14 -20.20
C ASN A 359 45.32 20.84 -19.76
N GLU A 360 46.41 20.90 -18.99
CA GLU A 360 47.16 19.72 -18.53
C GLU A 360 46.28 18.81 -17.66
N LEU A 361 45.55 19.41 -16.70
CA LEU A 361 44.67 18.64 -15.83
C LEU A 361 43.45 18.11 -16.60
N ALA A 362 42.88 18.90 -17.52
CA ALA A 362 41.75 18.46 -18.34
C ALA A 362 42.14 17.30 -19.25
N GLU A 363 43.34 17.35 -19.85
CA GLU A 363 43.89 16.29 -20.67
C GLU A 363 44.14 15.02 -19.86
N PHE A 364 44.79 15.14 -18.69
CA PHE A 364 45.02 14.01 -17.80
C PHE A 364 43.71 13.31 -17.38
N MET A 365 42.70 14.09 -16.96
CA MET A 365 41.38 13.55 -16.58
C MET A 365 40.68 12.89 -17.76
N GLY A 366 40.72 13.53 -18.94
CA GLY A 366 40.13 12.99 -20.17
C GLY A 366 40.77 11.66 -20.59
N GLN A 367 42.10 11.57 -20.59
CA GLN A 367 42.84 10.35 -20.92
C GLN A 367 42.52 9.20 -19.95
N LEU A 368 42.40 9.48 -18.64
CA LEU A 368 41.98 8.47 -17.66
C LEU A 368 40.56 7.95 -17.93
N ILE A 369 39.63 8.85 -18.26
CA ILE A 369 38.25 8.46 -18.59
C ILE A 369 38.23 7.64 -19.88
N PHE A 370 38.97 8.03 -20.92
CA PHE A 370 39.08 7.26 -22.16
C PHE A 370 39.61 5.85 -21.92
N TRP A 371 40.64 5.69 -21.08
CA TRP A 371 41.16 4.37 -20.73
C TRP A 371 40.09 3.46 -20.11
N VAL A 372 39.28 3.99 -19.19
CA VAL A 372 38.15 3.24 -18.59
C VAL A 372 37.06 2.95 -19.63
N LEU A 373 36.81 3.88 -20.57
CA LEU A 373 35.83 3.67 -21.63
C LEU A 373 36.24 2.60 -22.63
N ASP A 374 37.51 2.54 -23.00
CA ASP A 374 38.03 1.47 -23.86
C ASP A 374 37.89 0.11 -23.18
N LEU A 375 38.16 0.03 -21.88
CA LEU A 375 37.89 -1.19 -21.09
C LEU A 375 36.40 -1.54 -21.11
N TRP A 376 35.52 -0.58 -20.83
CA TRP A 376 34.08 -0.79 -20.80
C TRP A 376 33.54 -1.26 -22.16
N LYS A 377 33.99 -0.63 -23.24
CA LYS A 377 33.67 -0.98 -24.62
C LYS A 377 34.03 -2.42 -24.92
N ASN A 378 35.28 -2.80 -24.61
CA ASN A 378 35.80 -4.12 -24.94
C ASN A 378 35.13 -5.25 -24.16
N ILE A 379 34.79 -5.00 -22.89
CA ILE A 379 34.21 -6.03 -22.02
C ILE A 379 32.69 -6.10 -22.18
N THR A 380 31.99 -4.96 -22.09
CA THR A 380 30.53 -4.95 -21.93
C THR A 380 29.78 -4.56 -23.19
N LEU A 381 30.17 -3.48 -23.89
CA LEU A 381 29.42 -2.99 -25.05
C LEU A 381 29.51 -3.96 -26.23
N LYS A 382 30.71 -4.49 -26.53
CA LYS A 382 30.88 -5.51 -27.58
C LYS A 382 30.10 -6.80 -27.26
N TRP A 383 30.15 -7.24 -26.00
CA TRP A 383 29.38 -8.41 -25.57
C TRP A 383 27.87 -8.16 -25.72
N ALA A 384 27.39 -6.98 -25.31
CA ALA A 384 25.99 -6.60 -25.42
C ALA A 384 25.55 -6.53 -26.89
N GLN A 385 26.32 -5.88 -27.76
CA GLN A 385 26.05 -5.75 -29.20
C GLN A 385 25.91 -7.12 -29.88
N ASN A 386 26.81 -8.06 -29.58
CA ASN A 386 26.79 -9.39 -30.19
C ASN A 386 25.63 -10.26 -29.71
N ASN A 387 25.08 -9.98 -28.51
CA ASN A 387 24.06 -10.80 -27.88
C ASN A 387 22.68 -10.10 -27.76
N VAL A 388 22.46 -8.95 -28.42
CA VAL A 388 21.19 -8.20 -28.33
C VAL A 388 19.98 -9.09 -28.64
N ASP A 389 20.07 -9.87 -29.72
CA ASP A 389 19.01 -10.77 -30.18
C ASP A 389 18.63 -11.81 -29.11
N ASN A 390 19.64 -12.56 -28.63
CA ASN A 390 19.48 -13.55 -27.56
C ASN A 390 18.91 -12.93 -26.27
N ILE A 391 19.40 -11.75 -25.88
CA ILE A 391 18.91 -11.05 -24.68
C ILE A 391 17.44 -10.66 -24.86
N LEU A 392 17.06 -10.15 -26.04
CA LEU A 392 15.69 -9.76 -26.31
C LEU A 392 14.74 -10.96 -26.31
N ILE A 393 15.13 -12.10 -26.90
CA ILE A 393 14.35 -13.35 -26.86
C ILE A 393 14.14 -13.82 -25.41
N ILE A 394 15.18 -13.74 -24.56
CA ILE A 394 15.07 -14.08 -23.13
C ILE A 394 14.08 -13.12 -22.44
N ILE A 395 14.17 -11.82 -22.69
CA ILE A 395 13.25 -10.84 -22.11
C ILE A 395 11.81 -11.11 -22.56
N GLU A 396 11.58 -11.35 -23.85
CA GLU A 396 10.26 -11.65 -24.39
C GLU A 396 9.63 -12.91 -23.78
N THR A 397 10.42 -13.98 -23.67
CA THR A 397 9.94 -15.23 -23.08
C THR A 397 9.62 -15.04 -21.60
N VAL A 398 10.54 -14.48 -20.83
CA VAL A 398 10.37 -14.28 -19.39
C VAL A 398 9.18 -13.35 -19.09
N THR A 399 8.99 -12.28 -19.87
CA THR A 399 7.87 -11.34 -19.68
C THR A 399 6.51 -11.97 -19.95
N SER A 400 6.43 -12.89 -20.92
CA SER A 400 5.18 -13.61 -21.21
C SER A 400 4.71 -14.50 -20.04
N TYR A 401 5.65 -15.10 -19.29
CA TYR A 401 5.33 -16.02 -18.20
C TYR A 401 5.27 -15.36 -16.82
N CYS A 402 6.08 -14.33 -16.58
CA CYS A 402 6.25 -13.72 -15.26
C CYS A 402 5.55 -12.36 -15.07
N GLY A 403 5.04 -11.76 -16.15
CA GLY A 403 4.30 -10.50 -16.10
C GLY A 403 5.12 -9.25 -16.45
N LEU A 404 4.42 -8.13 -16.59
CA LEU A 404 4.99 -6.85 -17.03
C LEU A 404 5.87 -6.19 -15.95
N ALA A 405 5.56 -6.36 -14.67
CA ALA A 405 6.41 -5.86 -13.59
C ALA A 405 7.82 -6.47 -13.65
N LEU A 406 7.95 -7.72 -14.09
CA LEU A 406 9.26 -8.33 -14.25
C LEU A 406 10.06 -7.72 -15.42
N PHE A 407 9.41 -7.38 -16.53
CA PHE A 407 10.03 -6.64 -17.64
C PHE A 407 10.72 -5.37 -17.12
N ILE A 408 9.96 -4.56 -16.37
CA ILE A 408 10.44 -3.28 -15.85
C ILE A 408 11.63 -3.51 -14.92
N SER A 409 11.57 -4.54 -14.07
CA SER A 409 12.69 -4.86 -13.17
C SER A 409 13.96 -5.32 -13.90
N ILE A 410 13.84 -6.09 -14.99
CA ILE A 410 14.98 -6.49 -15.82
C ILE A 410 15.54 -5.28 -16.58
N SER A 411 14.67 -4.44 -17.14
CA SER A 411 15.10 -3.22 -17.84
C SER A 411 15.89 -2.29 -16.91
N MET A 412 15.50 -2.21 -15.64
CA MET A 412 16.22 -1.46 -14.61
C MET A 412 17.61 -2.02 -14.33
N ASP A 413 17.74 -3.34 -14.19
CA ASP A 413 19.03 -3.99 -14.01
C ASP A 413 19.94 -3.75 -15.24
N LEU A 414 19.38 -3.84 -16.46
CA LEU A 414 20.12 -3.57 -17.70
C LEU A 414 20.57 -2.11 -17.80
N ILE A 415 19.73 -1.14 -17.45
CA ILE A 415 20.08 0.29 -17.40
C ILE A 415 21.22 0.53 -16.40
N ASN A 416 21.14 -0.07 -15.20
CA ASN A 416 22.19 0.08 -14.18
C ASN A 416 23.52 -0.53 -14.62
N ILE A 417 23.49 -1.68 -15.29
CA ILE A 417 24.69 -2.31 -15.86
C ILE A 417 25.24 -1.43 -16.98
N PHE A 418 24.41 -1.03 -17.95
CA PHE A 418 24.84 -0.26 -19.13
C PHE A 418 25.49 1.07 -18.77
N PHE A 419 24.93 1.79 -17.79
CA PHE A 419 25.44 3.09 -17.34
C PHE A 419 26.36 3.02 -16.10
N LEU A 420 26.86 1.82 -15.75
CA LEU A 420 27.77 1.65 -14.62
C LEU A 420 29.05 2.48 -14.77
N ASN A 421 29.55 2.64 -16.00
CA ASN A 421 30.69 3.49 -16.33
C ASN A 421 30.46 4.95 -15.90
N ILE A 422 29.29 5.52 -16.23
CA ILE A 422 28.91 6.89 -15.85
C ILE A 422 28.83 7.02 -14.33
N TYR A 423 28.26 6.04 -13.63
CA TYR A 423 28.21 6.03 -12.18
C TYR A 423 29.62 6.01 -11.56
N GLY A 424 30.54 5.23 -12.13
CA GLY A 424 31.95 5.20 -11.74
C GLY A 424 32.63 6.57 -11.89
N PHE A 425 32.48 7.21 -13.05
CA PHE A 425 33.04 8.55 -13.29
C PHE A 425 32.44 9.60 -12.37
N TYR A 426 31.12 9.56 -12.16
CA TYR A 426 30.45 10.44 -11.22
C TYR A 426 31.03 10.30 -9.80
N ILE A 427 31.18 9.08 -9.28
CA ILE A 427 31.78 8.87 -7.95
C ILE A 427 33.22 9.39 -7.92
N ALA A 428 34.03 9.07 -8.93
CA ALA A 428 35.43 9.50 -8.97
C ALA A 428 35.54 11.04 -8.95
N CYS A 429 34.78 11.73 -9.80
CA CYS A 429 34.78 13.19 -9.86
C CYS A 429 34.21 13.82 -8.59
N THR A 430 33.15 13.24 -8.00
CA THR A 430 32.59 13.70 -6.73
C THR A 430 33.62 13.62 -5.60
N ARG A 431 34.37 12.52 -5.52
CA ARG A 431 35.44 12.34 -4.51
C ARG A 431 36.61 13.29 -4.72
N LEU A 432 37.03 13.49 -5.97
CA LEU A 432 38.08 14.45 -6.29
C LEU A 432 37.66 15.88 -5.92
N TYR A 433 36.44 16.28 -6.29
CA TYR A 433 35.91 17.60 -5.98
C TYR A 433 35.75 17.84 -4.47
N SER A 434 35.18 16.87 -3.73
CA SER A 434 35.05 16.95 -2.27
C SER A 434 36.40 16.99 -1.55
N TRP A 435 37.40 16.22 -1.99
CA TRP A 435 38.76 16.31 -1.47
C TRP A 435 39.36 17.69 -1.71
N GLN A 436 39.25 18.23 -2.93
CA GLN A 436 39.74 19.55 -3.26
C GLN A 436 39.07 20.65 -2.42
N LEU A 437 37.74 20.60 -2.28
CA LEU A 437 36.98 21.50 -1.41
C LEU A 437 37.44 21.42 0.05
N SER A 438 37.59 20.21 0.59
CA SER A 438 38.02 20.02 1.99
C SER A 438 39.43 20.57 2.23
N ILE A 439 40.35 20.41 1.28
CA ILE A 439 41.72 20.95 1.38
C ILE A 439 41.68 22.48 1.30
N VAL A 440 40.93 23.05 0.36
CA VAL A 440 40.78 24.51 0.22
C VAL A 440 40.16 25.12 1.48
N MET A 441 39.11 24.50 2.05
CA MET A 441 38.52 24.95 3.32
C MET A 441 39.53 24.89 4.48
N SER A 442 40.34 23.83 4.54
CA SER A 442 41.37 23.67 5.59
C SER A 442 42.49 24.72 5.45
N LEU A 443 42.95 24.99 4.23
CA LEU A 443 43.94 26.02 3.93
C LEU A 443 43.40 27.43 4.19
N PHE A 444 42.12 27.67 3.89
CA PHE A 444 41.47 28.93 4.21
C PHE A 444 41.45 29.18 5.73
N GLN A 445 41.17 28.15 6.53
CA GLN A 445 41.27 28.25 7.99
C GLN A 445 42.70 28.53 8.48
N LEU A 446 43.70 27.95 7.82
CA LEU A 446 45.11 28.19 8.11
C LEU A 446 45.49 29.68 7.95
N PHE A 447 44.95 30.39 6.95
CA PHE A 447 45.17 31.84 6.80
C PHE A 447 44.53 32.69 7.89
N TYR A 448 43.47 32.20 8.53
CA TYR A 448 42.85 32.86 9.68
C TYR A 448 43.49 32.47 11.02
N GLY A 449 44.57 31.69 11.03
CA GLY A 449 45.19 31.19 12.26
C GLY A 449 44.31 30.17 13.00
N LYS A 450 43.48 29.41 12.26
CA LYS A 450 42.50 28.48 12.83
C LYS A 450 42.81 27.03 12.44
N LYS A 451 42.67 26.11 13.39
CA LYS A 451 42.89 24.66 13.22
C LYS A 451 41.70 23.87 13.74
N TYR A 452 41.19 22.92 12.94
CA TYR A 452 40.17 21.99 13.41
C TYR A 452 40.78 20.95 14.36
N ASN A 453 40.28 20.91 15.60
CA ASN A 453 40.71 19.98 16.64
C ASN A 453 39.79 18.76 16.67
N ILE A 454 40.28 17.64 16.16
CA ILE A 454 39.53 16.36 16.07
C ILE A 454 39.15 15.83 17.47
N LEU A 455 39.97 16.07 18.49
CA LEU A 455 39.72 15.57 19.85
C LEU A 455 38.55 16.28 20.54
N ARG A 456 38.29 17.55 20.17
CA ARG A 456 37.25 18.39 20.77
C ARG A 456 36.13 18.77 19.80
N ASN A 457 36.16 18.27 18.56
CA ASN A 457 35.24 18.60 17.47
C ASN A 457 34.92 20.11 17.36
N ARG A 458 35.96 20.95 17.43
CA ARG A 458 35.84 22.41 17.36
C ARG A 458 37.03 23.04 16.64
N VAL A 459 36.87 24.27 16.17
CA VAL A 459 37.95 25.06 15.56
C VAL A 459 38.64 25.87 16.65
N ASP A 460 39.93 25.63 16.87
CA ASP A 460 40.77 26.34 17.84
C ASP A 460 41.71 27.31 17.11
N PHE A 461 42.17 28.36 17.80
CA PHE A 461 43.25 29.21 17.30
C PHE A 461 44.59 28.48 17.40
N ASN A 462 45.45 28.67 16.41
CA ASN A 462 46.79 28.10 16.37
C ASN A 462 47.75 29.11 15.74
N ASP A 463 48.88 29.33 16.40
CA ASP A 463 49.94 30.20 15.88
C ASP A 463 50.74 29.42 14.82
N TYR A 464 50.74 29.93 13.58
CA TYR A 464 51.45 29.33 12.45
C TYR A 464 52.72 30.15 12.15
N GLU A 465 53.81 29.46 11.84
CA GLU A 465 55.05 30.09 11.39
C GLU A 465 54.91 30.65 9.97
N PHE A 466 55.76 31.62 9.63
CA PHE A 466 55.76 32.26 8.32
C PHE A 466 55.91 31.27 7.16
N ASP A 467 56.81 30.30 7.27
CA ASP A 467 57.06 29.30 6.21
C ASP A 467 55.84 28.41 5.96
N GLN A 468 55.09 28.08 7.02
CA GLN A 468 53.87 27.27 6.93
C GLN A 468 52.75 28.03 6.23
N LEU A 469 52.62 29.34 6.53
CA LEU A 469 51.69 30.23 5.84
C LEU A 469 52.05 30.38 4.36
N MET A 470 53.34 30.57 4.05
CA MET A 470 53.82 30.70 2.67
C MET A 470 53.54 29.44 1.85
N LEU A 471 53.86 28.25 2.38
CA LEU A 471 53.52 26.99 1.73
C LEU A 471 52.01 26.84 1.52
N GLY A 472 51.22 27.21 2.53
CA GLY A 472 49.75 27.21 2.46
C GLY A 472 49.22 28.09 1.33
N ILE A 473 49.78 29.29 1.14
CA ILE A 473 49.41 30.23 0.05
C ILE A 473 49.73 29.62 -1.32
N ILE A 474 50.90 29.02 -1.49
CA ILE A 474 51.29 28.39 -2.76
C ILE A 474 50.32 27.24 -3.09
N LEU A 475 50.07 26.34 -2.13
CA LEU A 475 49.20 25.19 -2.33
C LEU A 475 47.74 25.64 -2.59
N PHE A 476 47.28 26.66 -1.89
CA PHE A 476 45.95 27.25 -2.05
C PHE A 476 45.76 27.88 -3.43
N THR A 477 46.73 28.67 -3.90
CA THR A 477 46.65 29.31 -5.22
C THR A 477 46.61 28.27 -6.34
N ILE A 478 47.41 27.21 -6.26
CA ILE A 478 47.37 26.07 -7.20
C ILE A 478 46.00 25.38 -7.17
N LEU A 479 45.49 25.02 -5.99
CA LEU A 479 44.22 24.30 -5.88
C LEU A 479 43.02 25.12 -6.35
N ILE A 480 43.00 26.43 -6.08
CA ILE A 480 41.94 27.32 -6.60
C ILE A 480 42.02 27.42 -8.12
N TYR A 481 43.22 27.51 -8.69
CA TYR A 481 43.38 27.58 -10.13
C TYR A 481 42.94 26.28 -10.83
N LEU A 482 43.13 25.13 -10.19
CA LEU A 482 42.66 23.82 -10.69
C LEU A 482 41.17 23.56 -10.40
N MET A 483 40.52 24.34 -9.53
CA MET A 483 39.15 24.06 -9.10
C MET A 483 38.11 24.14 -10.22
N PRO A 484 38.14 25.13 -11.14
CA PRO A 484 37.18 25.21 -12.23
C PRO A 484 37.17 23.96 -13.13
N THR A 485 38.34 23.35 -13.37
CA THR A 485 38.43 22.16 -14.23
C THR A 485 37.77 20.96 -13.57
N VAL A 486 38.12 20.68 -12.32
CA VAL A 486 37.52 19.57 -11.55
C VAL A 486 36.02 19.78 -11.39
N PHE A 487 35.58 21.02 -11.16
CA PHE A 487 34.16 21.35 -11.02
C PHE A 487 33.37 21.08 -12.31
N ILE A 488 33.89 21.46 -13.49
CA ILE A 488 33.17 21.22 -14.75
C ILE A 488 33.07 19.73 -15.06
N PHE A 489 34.15 18.96 -14.87
CA PHE A 489 34.10 17.49 -15.02
C PHE A 489 33.11 16.85 -14.03
N TYR A 490 33.09 17.31 -12.78
CA TYR A 490 32.10 16.87 -11.80
C TYR A 490 30.68 17.20 -12.24
N LEU A 491 30.43 18.43 -12.69
CA LEU A 491 29.10 18.89 -13.07
C LEU A 491 28.53 18.12 -14.26
N THR A 492 29.33 17.83 -15.29
CA THR A 492 28.89 17.07 -16.45
C THR A 492 28.45 15.65 -16.08
N PHE A 493 29.27 14.92 -15.32
CA PHE A 493 28.89 13.58 -14.86
C PHE A 493 27.75 13.60 -13.83
N ALA A 494 27.63 14.66 -13.02
CA ALA A 494 26.49 14.84 -12.14
C ALA A 494 25.19 15.01 -12.94
N ILE A 495 25.18 15.81 -14.01
CA ILE A 495 24.01 15.98 -14.89
C ILE A 495 23.64 14.66 -15.57
N LEU A 496 24.62 13.92 -16.10
CA LEU A 496 24.38 12.60 -16.68
C LEU A 496 23.81 11.61 -15.64
N ARG A 497 24.35 11.62 -14.42
CA ARG A 497 23.83 10.80 -13.30
C ARG A 497 22.39 11.17 -12.97
N LEU A 498 22.05 12.46 -12.90
CA LEU A 498 20.68 12.92 -12.66
C LEU A 498 19.70 12.44 -13.72
N PHE A 499 20.11 12.45 -14.99
CA PHE A 499 19.28 11.94 -16.08
C PHE A 499 18.99 10.44 -15.92
N ILE A 500 20.02 9.64 -15.62
CA ILE A 500 19.86 8.19 -15.39
C ILE A 500 18.98 7.94 -14.14
N LEU A 501 19.16 8.74 -13.08
CA LEU A 501 18.33 8.66 -11.88
C LEU A 501 16.86 8.95 -12.15
N PHE A 502 16.58 9.95 -12.98
CA PHE A 502 15.20 10.26 -13.38
C PHE A 502 14.54 9.08 -14.10
N ILE A 503 15.25 8.45 -15.03
CA ILE A 503 14.78 7.24 -15.72
C ILE A 503 14.55 6.11 -14.71
N SER A 504 15.50 5.89 -13.79
CA SER A 504 15.41 4.87 -12.74
C SER A 504 14.19 5.08 -11.84
N LEU A 505 13.89 6.33 -11.49
CA LEU A 505 12.73 6.68 -10.67
C LEU A 505 11.41 6.48 -11.39
N PHE A 506 11.36 6.80 -12.68
CA PHE A 506 10.19 6.54 -13.50
C PHE A 506 9.83 5.04 -13.50
N HIS A 507 10.84 4.17 -13.70
CA HIS A 507 10.63 2.72 -13.64
C HIS A 507 10.22 2.23 -12.24
N LYS A 508 10.84 2.75 -11.17
CA LYS A 508 10.45 2.45 -9.78
C LYS A 508 9.01 2.85 -9.51
N TYR A 509 8.57 4.02 -9.98
CA TYR A 509 7.18 4.46 -9.85
C TYR A 509 6.22 3.53 -10.60
N LEU A 510 6.55 3.10 -11.82
CA LEU A 510 5.76 2.12 -12.57
C LEU A 510 5.67 0.77 -11.83
N LEU A 511 6.76 0.30 -11.23
CA LEU A 511 6.77 -0.91 -10.40
C LEU A 511 5.85 -0.79 -9.19
N ILE A 512 5.95 0.32 -8.44
CA ILE A 512 5.09 0.60 -7.29
C ILE A 512 3.62 0.60 -7.71
N LEU A 513 3.32 1.24 -8.84
CA LEU A 513 1.98 1.30 -9.42
C LEU A 513 1.47 -0.12 -9.70
N LEU A 514 2.22 -0.91 -10.48
CA LEU A 514 1.83 -2.27 -10.86
C LEU A 514 1.75 -3.27 -9.70
N ASN A 515 2.47 -3.05 -8.60
CA ASN A 515 2.50 -3.97 -7.46
C ASN A 515 1.55 -3.56 -6.32
N HIS A 516 1.25 -2.27 -6.16
CA HIS A 516 0.56 -1.75 -4.98
C HIS A 516 -0.67 -0.86 -5.24
N ILE A 517 -1.23 -0.81 -6.46
CA ILE A 517 -2.55 -0.18 -6.70
C ILE A 517 -3.68 -0.95 -5.97
N PRO A 518 -4.64 -0.25 -5.34
CA PRO A 518 -5.85 -0.85 -4.79
C PRO A 518 -6.92 -1.10 -5.88
N ILE A 519 -6.62 -1.95 -6.89
CA ILE A 519 -7.48 -2.21 -8.05
C ILE A 519 -8.88 -2.64 -7.64
N VAL A 520 -8.99 -3.54 -6.66
CA VAL A 520 -10.29 -4.07 -6.24
C VAL A 520 -11.14 -3.00 -5.57
N VAL A 521 -10.54 -2.07 -4.82
CA VAL A 521 -11.29 -0.96 -4.21
C VAL A 521 -11.83 -0.03 -5.30
N LEU A 522 -11.02 0.26 -6.32
CA LEU A 522 -11.44 1.07 -7.47
C LEU A 522 -12.56 0.37 -8.25
N LEU A 523 -12.42 -0.93 -8.51
CA LEU A 523 -13.44 -1.74 -9.18
C LEU A 523 -14.73 -1.81 -8.38
N LEU A 524 -14.65 -1.98 -7.05
CA LEU A 524 -15.82 -1.96 -6.17
C LEU A 524 -16.51 -0.59 -6.21
N LYS A 525 -15.74 0.51 -6.22
CA LYS A 525 -16.29 1.86 -6.33
C LYS A 525 -17.00 2.09 -7.66
N LEU A 526 -16.48 1.55 -8.77
CA LEU A 526 -17.12 1.64 -10.08
C LEU A 526 -18.38 0.76 -10.18
N LYS A 527 -18.32 -0.47 -9.68
CA LYS A 527 -19.41 -1.45 -9.79
C LYS A 527 -20.56 -1.17 -8.83
N ASN A 528 -20.28 -1.13 -7.52
CA ASN A 528 -21.26 -0.92 -6.46
C ASN A 528 -20.67 -0.05 -5.33
N GLN A 529 -21.00 1.25 -5.34
CA GLN A 529 -20.51 2.20 -4.34
C GLN A 529 -20.91 1.84 -2.90
N GLU A 530 -22.06 1.19 -2.71
CA GLU A 530 -22.61 0.79 -1.40
C GLU A 530 -21.76 -0.26 -0.66
N ARG A 531 -20.79 -0.90 -1.33
CA ARG A 531 -19.86 -1.88 -0.72
C ARG A 531 -18.72 -1.26 0.07
N LEU A 532 -18.55 0.07 -0.05
CA LEU A 532 -17.49 0.83 0.59
C LEU A 532 -18.11 1.93 1.46
N PRO A 533 -18.75 1.57 2.59
CA PRO A 533 -19.43 2.55 3.43
C PRO A 533 -18.43 3.46 4.15
N ALA A 534 -18.71 4.77 4.10
CA ALA A 534 -18.01 5.84 4.78
C ALA A 534 -18.83 6.45 5.93
N GLY A 535 -20.12 6.14 5.99
CA GLY A 535 -21.10 6.72 6.90
C GLY A 535 -22.53 6.40 6.45
N VAL A 536 -23.51 6.93 7.17
CA VAL A 536 -24.94 6.80 6.85
C VAL A 536 -25.57 8.19 6.80
N PHE A 537 -26.52 8.42 5.90
CA PHE A 537 -27.31 9.64 5.86
C PHE A 537 -28.79 9.33 5.62
N LEU A 538 -29.65 10.21 6.11
CA LEU A 538 -31.10 10.14 5.91
C LEU A 538 -31.47 11.10 4.78
N ASP A 539 -32.05 10.57 3.72
CA ASP A 539 -32.57 11.34 2.59
C ASP A 539 -34.08 11.49 2.74
N PHE A 540 -34.61 12.71 2.64
CA PHE A 540 -36.05 12.95 2.79
C PHE A 540 -36.69 12.96 1.40
N GLN A 541 -37.43 11.90 1.09
CA GLN A 541 -38.10 11.73 -0.20
C GLN A 541 -39.60 11.49 0.01
N ASN A 542 -40.45 12.25 -0.67
CA ASN A 542 -41.92 12.09 -0.66
C ASN A 542 -42.56 12.07 0.74
N GLY A 543 -42.04 12.85 1.69
CA GLY A 543 -42.57 12.89 3.05
C GLY A 543 -42.01 11.81 3.99
N ILE A 544 -41.08 10.96 3.53
CA ILE A 544 -40.54 9.82 4.28
C ILE A 544 -39.01 9.89 4.31
N PHE A 545 -38.40 9.45 5.40
CA PHE A 545 -36.94 9.35 5.51
C PHE A 545 -36.44 8.03 4.92
N VAL A 546 -35.39 8.07 4.10
CA VAL A 546 -34.73 6.91 3.51
C VAL A 546 -33.29 6.83 4.00
N LEU A 547 -32.92 5.70 4.61
CA LEU A 547 -31.58 5.41 5.10
C LEU A 547 -30.67 4.94 3.94
N LYS A 548 -29.69 5.77 3.58
CA LYS A 548 -28.70 5.48 2.54
C LYS A 548 -27.30 5.44 3.12
N SER A 549 -26.46 4.52 2.62
CA SER A 549 -25.04 4.51 2.96
C SER A 549 -24.31 5.57 2.15
N ARG A 550 -23.48 6.38 2.82
CA ARG A 550 -22.56 7.31 2.17
C ARG A 550 -21.36 6.49 1.69
N PRO A 551 -21.07 6.41 0.38
CA PRO A 551 -19.91 5.69 -0.08
C PRO A 551 -18.63 6.51 0.10
N LEU A 552 -17.49 5.83 0.19
CA LEU A 552 -16.16 6.47 0.23
C LEU A 552 -15.92 7.36 -1.00
N THR A 553 -15.34 8.54 -0.76
CA THR A 553 -14.89 9.44 -1.83
C THR A 553 -13.50 9.04 -2.34
N MET A 554 -13.17 9.39 -3.59
CA MET A 554 -11.84 9.09 -4.17
C MET A 554 -10.69 9.69 -3.34
N LYS A 555 -10.88 10.91 -2.81
CA LYS A 555 -9.92 11.55 -1.90
C LYS A 555 -9.69 10.73 -0.63
N GLN A 556 -10.75 10.20 -0.02
CA GLN A 556 -10.63 9.36 1.18
C GLN A 556 -9.98 8.01 0.86
N ILE A 557 -10.27 7.42 -0.30
CA ILE A 557 -9.63 6.18 -0.78
C ILE A 557 -8.13 6.40 -0.92
N TYR A 558 -7.73 7.48 -1.60
CA TYR A 558 -6.33 7.83 -1.80
C TYR A 558 -5.60 8.07 -0.47
N ILE A 559 -6.16 8.90 0.42
CA ILE A 559 -5.55 9.18 1.74
C ILE A 559 -5.43 7.89 2.57
N SER A 560 -6.46 7.04 2.58
CA SER A 560 -6.41 5.77 3.30
C SER A 560 -5.35 4.83 2.74
N HIS A 561 -5.21 4.76 1.42
CA HIS A 561 -4.22 3.91 0.76
C HIS A 561 -2.79 4.42 1.02
N MET A 562 -2.55 5.72 0.87
CA MET A 562 -1.23 6.33 1.17
C MET A 562 -0.81 6.12 2.61
N ASN A 563 -1.72 6.29 3.57
CA ASN A 563 -1.44 5.98 4.98
C ASN A 563 -1.13 4.50 5.19
N SER A 564 -1.84 3.60 4.50
CA SER A 564 -1.56 2.17 4.56
C SER A 564 -0.19 1.81 3.96
N MET A 565 0.23 2.52 2.93
CA MET A 565 1.52 2.33 2.25
C MET A 565 2.68 2.85 3.10
N LEU A 566 2.54 4.02 3.73
CA LEU A 566 3.51 4.53 4.71
C LEU A 566 3.70 3.54 5.87
N ASN A 567 2.60 3.01 6.40
CA ASN A 567 2.64 2.01 7.47
C ASN A 567 3.28 0.68 7.03
N PHE A 568 3.11 0.30 5.76
CA PHE A 568 3.74 -0.89 5.18
C PHE A 568 5.25 -0.69 5.04
N ASN A 569 5.68 0.46 4.51
CA ASN A 569 7.10 0.77 4.36
C ASN A 569 7.80 0.89 5.72
N LEU A 570 7.14 1.51 6.71
CA LEU A 570 7.62 1.57 8.09
C LEU A 570 7.81 0.18 8.69
N PHE A 571 6.88 -0.73 8.41
CA PHE A 571 6.97 -2.12 8.86
C PHE A 571 8.16 -2.84 8.21
N ASN A 572 8.37 -2.66 6.90
CA ASN A 572 9.46 -3.30 6.17
C ASN A 572 10.85 -2.81 6.62
N LEU A 573 11.02 -1.50 6.83
CA LEU A 573 12.27 -0.94 7.37
C LEU A 573 12.61 -1.48 8.77
N ASN A 574 11.59 -1.69 9.60
CA ASN A 574 11.77 -2.22 10.96
C ASN A 574 11.81 -3.75 11.04
N HIS A 575 11.40 -4.47 9.98
CA HIS A 575 11.35 -5.93 9.93
C HIS A 575 12.63 -6.62 10.41
N PRO A 576 13.86 -6.25 9.97
CA PRO A 576 15.08 -6.91 10.43
C PRO A 576 15.32 -6.76 11.95
N ASN A 577 14.91 -5.63 12.53
CA ASN A 577 15.04 -5.39 13.97
C ASN A 577 13.99 -6.18 14.77
N ILE A 578 12.84 -6.47 14.16
CA ILE A 578 11.74 -7.22 14.78
C ILE A 578 12.02 -8.73 14.78
N GLU A 579 12.53 -9.29 13.68
CA GLU A 579 12.94 -10.70 13.63
C GLU A 579 14.00 -11.00 14.69
N ASP A 580 14.99 -10.12 14.86
CA ASP A 580 16.01 -10.25 15.90
C ASP A 580 15.38 -10.17 17.31
N ARG A 581 14.35 -9.34 17.55
CA ARG A 581 13.62 -9.32 18.83
C ARG A 581 12.82 -10.60 19.10
N VAL A 582 12.18 -11.17 18.07
CA VAL A 582 11.42 -12.42 18.21
C VAL A 582 12.36 -13.59 18.47
N HIS A 583 13.50 -13.65 17.77
CA HIS A 583 14.54 -14.65 18.01
C HIS A 583 15.30 -14.45 19.32
N ASN A 584 15.46 -13.22 19.82
CA ASN A 584 16.14 -12.94 21.10
C ASN A 584 15.19 -12.92 22.31
N LYS A 585 13.87 -12.94 22.13
CA LYS A 585 12.93 -13.12 23.27
C LYS A 585 13.07 -14.47 23.97
N SER A 586 13.74 -15.46 23.36
CA SER A 586 14.14 -16.70 24.02
C SER A 586 15.40 -16.58 24.89
N SER A 587 16.10 -15.44 24.86
CA SER A 587 17.21 -15.12 25.77
C SER A 587 16.83 -13.93 26.66
N ASN A 588 16.60 -14.22 27.94
CA ASN A 588 15.90 -13.38 28.92
C ASN A 588 16.58 -12.06 29.35
N ASN A 589 17.44 -11.42 28.55
CA ASN A 589 18.10 -10.18 28.94
C ASN A 589 18.24 -9.23 27.75
N LEU A 590 17.36 -8.23 27.63
CA LEU A 590 17.64 -6.95 26.96
C LEU A 590 16.65 -5.90 27.45
N ASN A 591 17.18 -4.81 28.01
CA ASN A 591 16.41 -3.64 28.45
C ASN A 591 15.62 -3.06 27.26
N ASN A 592 14.34 -2.74 27.49
CA ASN A 592 13.38 -2.29 26.48
C ASN A 592 13.68 -0.91 25.84
N GLN A 593 14.81 -0.26 26.13
CA GLN A 593 15.04 1.15 25.80
C GLN A 593 16.02 1.46 24.66
N ASP A 594 16.87 0.53 24.19
CA ASP A 594 18.01 0.91 23.32
C ASP A 594 17.99 0.36 21.89
N ILE A 595 16.85 0.43 21.17
CA ILE A 595 16.88 0.42 19.69
C ILE A 595 15.80 1.37 19.19
N ILE A 596 16.20 2.58 18.82
CA ILE A 596 15.37 3.56 18.11
C ILE A 596 15.01 2.95 16.75
N GLY A 597 13.78 2.42 16.62
CA GLY A 597 13.26 1.94 15.35
C GLY A 597 13.04 3.09 14.37
N TYR A 598 12.96 2.79 13.09
CA TYR A 598 12.59 3.77 12.07
C TYR A 598 11.21 4.36 12.38
N GLU A 599 11.08 5.67 12.23
CA GLU A 599 9.83 6.42 12.38
C GLU A 599 9.19 6.76 11.03
N ILE A 600 7.94 7.23 11.05
CA ILE A 600 7.26 7.69 9.82
C ILE A 600 8.03 8.84 9.16
N ALA A 601 8.71 9.67 9.95
CA ALA A 601 9.56 10.74 9.45
C ALA A 601 10.70 10.20 8.56
N ASP A 602 11.32 9.08 8.93
CA ASP A 602 12.41 8.46 8.14
C ASP A 602 11.90 7.93 6.79
N VAL A 603 10.67 7.40 6.75
CA VAL A 603 10.04 6.95 5.49
C VAL A 603 9.82 8.13 4.55
N VAL A 604 9.31 9.24 5.09
CA VAL A 604 9.06 10.49 4.33
C VAL A 604 10.38 11.11 3.87
N GLU A 605 11.42 11.09 4.71
CA GLU A 605 12.75 11.57 4.33
C GLU A 605 13.32 10.77 3.16
N ASN A 606 13.20 9.44 3.20
CA ASN A 606 13.68 8.59 2.11
C ASN A 606 12.86 8.79 0.82
N TRP A 607 11.56 9.07 0.90
CA TRP A 607 10.77 9.54 -0.25
C TRP A 607 11.24 10.90 -0.79
N ASN A 608 11.76 11.77 0.08
CA ASN A 608 12.23 13.10 -0.26
C ASN A 608 13.73 13.20 -0.60
N ARG A 609 14.50 12.10 -0.54
CA ARG A 609 15.94 12.07 -0.86
C ARG A 609 16.26 12.63 -2.24
N ILE A 610 15.34 12.47 -3.19
CA ILE A 610 15.49 12.94 -4.58
C ILE A 610 14.64 14.19 -4.85
N SER A 611 14.18 14.87 -3.80
CA SER A 611 13.60 16.20 -3.96
C SER A 611 14.66 17.15 -4.55
N PHE A 612 14.21 18.06 -5.42
CA PHE A 612 15.08 19.03 -6.09
C PHE A 612 16.02 19.73 -5.11
N PHE A 613 15.49 20.20 -3.98
CA PHE A 613 16.26 20.90 -2.95
C PHE A 613 17.39 20.04 -2.36
N HIS A 614 17.11 18.77 -2.05
CA HIS A 614 18.10 17.88 -1.46
C HIS A 614 19.21 17.55 -2.45
N VAL A 615 18.84 17.29 -3.72
CA VAL A 615 19.78 17.06 -4.82
C VAL A 615 20.64 18.29 -5.09
N THR A 616 20.06 19.49 -5.11
CA THR A 616 20.86 20.71 -5.30
C THR A 616 21.86 20.92 -4.16
N LYS A 617 21.46 20.59 -2.93
CA LYS A 617 22.34 20.70 -1.76
C LYS A 617 23.49 19.70 -1.84
N THR A 618 23.22 18.43 -2.14
CA THR A 618 24.27 17.41 -2.26
C THR A 618 25.26 17.73 -3.37
N ILE A 619 24.78 18.28 -4.50
CA ILE A 619 25.65 18.69 -5.61
C ILE A 619 26.58 19.83 -5.20
N LEU A 620 26.06 20.85 -4.50
CA LEU A 620 26.86 21.98 -4.04
C LEU A 620 27.98 21.58 -3.07
N PHE A 621 27.69 20.63 -2.16
CA PHE A 621 28.67 20.16 -1.18
C PHE A 621 29.57 19.03 -1.69
N GLY A 622 29.41 18.58 -2.95
CA GLY A 622 30.19 17.47 -3.49
C GLY A 622 29.92 16.14 -2.79
N GLU A 623 28.71 15.96 -2.27
CA GLU A 623 28.26 14.70 -1.67
C GLU A 623 27.67 13.78 -2.74
N THR A 624 27.74 12.47 -2.51
CA THR A 624 27.14 11.49 -3.42
C THR A 624 25.62 11.53 -3.32
N ILE A 625 24.93 11.67 -4.46
CA ILE A 625 23.48 11.59 -4.53
C ILE A 625 23.04 10.18 -4.10
N GLN A 626 22.23 10.11 -3.05
CA GLN A 626 21.66 8.86 -2.56
C GLN A 626 20.40 8.49 -3.36
N ASP A 627 20.31 7.21 -3.73
CA ASP A 627 19.16 6.70 -4.45
C ASP A 627 17.99 6.40 -3.51
N TYR A 628 16.79 6.29 -4.10
CA TYR A 628 15.60 5.79 -3.42
C TYR A 628 15.75 4.30 -3.11
N ASP A 629 15.68 3.93 -1.83
CA ASP A 629 15.86 2.56 -1.33
C ASP A 629 14.60 1.69 -1.53
N TYR A 630 14.21 1.47 -2.80
CA TYR A 630 13.03 0.69 -3.18
C TYR A 630 13.00 -0.70 -2.53
N ASN A 631 14.09 -1.47 -2.64
CA ASN A 631 14.19 -2.86 -2.17
C ASN A 631 14.01 -3.03 -0.65
N SER A 632 14.19 -1.95 0.12
CA SER A 632 14.02 -1.96 1.58
C SER A 632 12.60 -1.57 2.02
N MET A 633 11.91 -0.80 1.19
CA MET A 633 10.58 -0.26 1.48
C MET A 633 9.46 -1.17 1.01
N PHE A 634 9.62 -1.81 -0.15
CA PHE A 634 8.64 -2.71 -0.77
C PHE A 634 9.19 -4.12 -0.80
#